data_AF-A0A938M5M9-F1
#
_entry.id   AF-A0A938M5M9-F1
#
_cell.length_a   1.000
_cell.length_b   1.000
_cell.length_c   1.000
_cell.angle_alpha   90.00
_cell.angle_beta   90.00
_cell.angle_gamma   90.00
#
_symmetry.space_group_name_H-M   'P 1'
#
loop_
_entity.id
_entity.type
_entity.pdbx_description
1 polymer ?
#
loop_
_entity_poly.entity_id
_entity_poly.type
_entity_poly.pdbx_seq_one_letter_code
_entity_poly.pdbx_strand_id
1 'polypeptide(L)'
;MIKRRPIKRRILFNCDGNSVFINAGGDLNQWIRNVFCGLEHSHVEALLWCDGAGGNTANYDSQVLELTGRRLGKVDPFLKRLIDEGNDPPKVVVREAKKRGLDVFYSFRINDVHDVQAGCVQEYATFKDRHPEW
;
A
#
# COMPACT_ATOMS: atom_id res chain seq x y z
N MET A 1 -15.98 -29.64 -16.31
CA MET A 1 -14.90 -28.90 -15.60
C MET A 1 -14.26 -27.93 -16.58
N ILE A 2 -14.55 -26.63 -16.49
CA ILE A 2 -14.03 -25.63 -17.45
C ILE A 2 -12.56 -25.37 -17.11
N LYS A 3 -11.63 -25.86 -17.94
CA LYS A 3 -10.22 -25.47 -17.85
C LYS A 3 -10.10 -24.00 -18.27
N ARG A 4 -9.97 -23.09 -17.29
CA ARG A 4 -9.57 -21.71 -17.58
C ARG A 4 -8.15 -21.75 -18.17
N ARG A 5 -7.97 -21.16 -19.36
CA ARG A 5 -6.63 -20.93 -19.91
C ARG A 5 -5.85 -20.00 -18.97
N PRO A 6 -4.53 -20.22 -18.78
CA PRO A 6 -3.71 -19.28 -18.02
C PRO A 6 -3.78 -17.91 -18.66
N ILE A 7 -4.09 -16.87 -17.86
CA ILE A 7 -3.99 -15.48 -18.31
C ILE A 7 -2.50 -15.19 -18.45
N LYS A 8 -2.03 -14.99 -19.68
CA LYS A 8 -0.64 -14.60 -19.95
C LYS A 8 -0.52 -13.12 -19.62
N ARG A 9 0.18 -12.81 -18.52
CA ARG A 9 0.52 -11.44 -18.15
C ARG A 9 1.90 -11.09 -18.70
N ARG A 10 2.02 -9.97 -19.42
CA ARG A 10 3.26 -9.51 -20.06
C ARG A 10 4.14 -8.78 -19.06
N ILE A 11 3.57 -7.81 -18.35
CA ILE A 11 4.28 -6.99 -17.37
C ILE A 11 3.48 -6.96 -16.07
N LEU A 12 4.16 -7.32 -14.98
CA LEU A 12 3.73 -7.07 -13.61
C LEU A 12 4.50 -5.85 -13.12
N PHE A 13 3.80 -4.80 -12.70
CA PHE A 13 4.42 -3.59 -12.20
C PHE A 13 4.32 -3.55 -10.68
N ASN A 14 5.45 -3.43 -9.98
CA ASN A 14 5.47 -3.27 -8.54
C ASN A 14 5.46 -1.78 -8.16
N CYS A 15 4.49 -1.39 -7.33
CA CYS A 15 4.39 -0.06 -6.76
C CYS A 15 4.60 -0.16 -5.25
N ASP A 16 5.63 0.52 -4.75
CA ASP A 16 6.00 0.49 -3.33
C ASP A 16 4.98 1.13 -2.39
N GLY A 17 4.11 2.00 -2.90
CA GLY A 17 3.10 2.74 -2.15
C GLY A 17 3.56 4.05 -1.52
N ASN A 18 4.82 4.16 -1.08
CA ASN A 18 5.29 5.29 -0.26
C ASN A 18 5.32 6.60 -1.06
N SER A 19 6.04 6.63 -2.18
CA SER A 19 6.23 7.87 -2.94
C SER A 19 4.93 8.37 -3.57
N VAL A 20 4.08 7.44 -4.04
CA VAL A 20 2.77 7.80 -4.63
C VAL A 20 1.82 8.38 -3.61
N PHE A 21 1.92 7.97 -2.33
CA PHE A 21 1.12 8.47 -1.23
C PHE A 21 1.61 9.85 -0.75
N ILE A 22 2.90 9.99 -0.45
CA ILE A 22 3.49 11.27 0.02
C ILE A 22 3.28 12.38 -1.03
N ASN A 23 3.55 12.08 -2.30
CA ASN A 23 3.42 13.06 -3.38
C ASN A 23 1.95 13.34 -3.76
N ALA A 24 0.98 12.70 -3.11
CA ALA A 24 -0.43 13.06 -3.27
C ALA A 24 -0.79 14.36 -2.54
N GLY A 25 0.04 14.81 -1.59
CA GLY A 25 -0.18 16.07 -0.87
C GLY A 25 -1.51 16.12 -0.10
N GLY A 26 -2.00 14.97 0.35
CA GLY A 26 -3.28 14.88 1.05
C GLY A 26 -4.52 14.87 0.15
N ASP A 27 -4.39 14.59 -1.15
CA ASP A 27 -5.52 14.52 -2.09
C ASP A 27 -5.76 13.09 -2.60
N LEU A 28 -6.98 12.57 -2.38
CA LEU A 28 -7.37 11.21 -2.80
C LEU A 28 -7.29 11.03 -4.32
N ASN A 29 -7.74 12.01 -5.10
CA ASN A 29 -7.75 11.89 -6.55
C ASN A 29 -6.33 11.94 -7.12
N GLN A 30 -5.45 12.73 -6.53
CA GLN A 30 -4.03 12.80 -6.86
C GLN A 30 -3.34 11.50 -6.49
N TRP A 31 -3.64 10.91 -5.33
CA TRP A 31 -3.11 9.59 -4.97
C TRP A 31 -3.51 8.52 -5.99
N ILE A 32 -4.79 8.48 -6.39
CA ILE A 32 -5.28 7.60 -7.45
C ILE A 32 -4.54 7.85 -8.77
N ARG A 33 -4.34 9.12 -9.17
CA ARG A 33 -3.56 9.46 -10.36
C ARG A 33 -2.12 8.96 -10.25
N ASN A 34 -1.46 9.16 -9.10
CA ASN A 34 -0.09 8.73 -8.88
C ASN A 34 0.07 7.21 -9.00
N VAL A 35 -0.92 6.44 -8.56
CA VAL A 35 -0.90 4.97 -8.66
C VAL A 35 -1.17 4.49 -10.09
N PHE A 36 -2.15 5.07 -10.80
CA PHE A 36 -2.69 4.46 -12.02
C PHE A 36 -2.37 5.17 -13.34
N CYS A 37 -2.12 6.49 -13.34
CA CYS A 37 -2.06 7.28 -14.58
C CYS A 37 -1.02 6.74 -15.58
N GLY A 38 0.17 6.33 -15.10
CA GLY A 38 1.22 5.76 -15.95
C GLY A 38 0.98 4.32 -16.42
N LEU A 39 -0.07 3.65 -15.93
CA LEU A 39 -0.39 2.25 -16.24
C LEU A 39 -1.46 2.14 -17.32
N GLU A 40 -2.33 3.14 -17.44
CA GLU A 40 -3.37 3.19 -18.46
C GLU A 40 -2.76 3.17 -19.86
N HIS A 41 -3.37 2.41 -20.78
CA HIS A 41 -2.89 2.22 -22.16
C HIS A 41 -1.44 1.70 -22.30
N SER A 42 -0.90 1.07 -21.24
CA SER A 42 0.42 0.44 -21.25
C SER A 42 0.36 -1.07 -21.50
N HIS A 43 1.52 -1.75 -21.46
CA HIS A 43 1.62 -3.22 -21.47
C HIS A 43 1.54 -3.85 -20.06
N VAL A 44 1.28 -3.05 -19.01
CA VAL A 44 1.09 -3.55 -17.65
C VAL A 44 -0.27 -4.21 -17.55
N GLU A 45 -0.30 -5.48 -17.16
CA GLU A 45 -1.53 -6.26 -17.02
C GLU A 45 -1.85 -6.60 -15.56
N ALA A 46 -0.90 -6.39 -14.64
CA ALA A 46 -1.16 -6.46 -13.21
C ALA A 46 -0.30 -5.48 -12.41
N LEU A 47 -0.93 -4.89 -11.41
CA LEU A 47 -0.31 -4.06 -10.39
C LEU A 47 -0.04 -4.90 -9.14
N LEU A 48 1.23 -4.97 -8.74
CA LEU A 48 1.64 -5.48 -7.43
C LEU A 48 1.75 -4.26 -6.51
N TRP A 49 0.69 -3.99 -5.75
CA TRP A 49 0.61 -2.79 -4.91
C TRP A 49 1.00 -3.09 -3.47
N CYS A 50 1.94 -2.32 -2.93
CA CYS A 50 2.25 -2.24 -1.51
C CYS A 50 1.65 -0.96 -0.94
N ASP A 51 1.30 -0.96 0.35
CA ASP A 51 0.74 0.19 1.07
C ASP A 51 1.81 1.17 1.57
N GLY A 52 3.09 0.85 1.41
CA GLY A 52 4.21 1.72 1.76
C GLY A 52 4.63 1.67 3.23
N ALA A 53 4.11 0.72 4.02
CA ALA A 53 4.35 0.63 5.47
C ALA A 53 5.44 -0.39 5.87
N GLY A 54 6.25 -0.87 4.92
CA GLY A 54 7.31 -1.84 5.20
C GLY A 54 6.84 -3.24 5.64
N GLY A 55 5.54 -3.48 5.78
CA GLY A 55 4.99 -4.74 6.32
C GLY A 55 5.19 -4.93 7.84
N ASN A 56 5.85 -3.98 8.50
CA ASN A 56 5.98 -3.92 9.96
C ASN A 56 4.74 -3.30 10.60
N THR A 57 4.20 -2.27 9.94
CA THR A 57 2.93 -1.62 10.23
C THR A 57 2.02 -1.72 8.99
N ALA A 58 0.84 -1.09 9.06
CA ALA A 58 -0.10 -0.99 7.96
C ALA A 58 -0.49 0.47 7.70
N ASN A 59 -0.57 0.84 6.42
CA ASN A 59 -1.22 2.05 5.92
C ASN A 59 -2.66 1.72 5.45
N TYR A 60 -3.39 0.98 6.26
CA TYR A 60 -4.79 0.60 6.05
C TYR A 60 -5.43 0.16 7.37
N ASP A 61 -6.75 0.01 7.38
CA ASP A 61 -7.49 -0.44 8.58
C ASP A 61 -7.30 -1.94 8.83
N SER A 62 -6.16 -2.28 9.42
CA SER A 62 -5.78 -3.65 9.77
C SER A 62 -6.30 -4.06 11.15
N GLN A 63 -6.74 -5.30 11.26
CA GLN A 63 -7.11 -5.91 12.55
C GLN A 63 -5.92 -6.55 13.29
N VAL A 64 -4.77 -6.69 12.61
CA VAL A 64 -3.61 -7.43 13.13
C VAL A 64 -2.36 -6.55 13.17
N LEU A 65 -2.09 -5.81 12.09
CA LEU A 65 -0.94 -4.91 12.02
C LEU A 65 -1.28 -3.57 12.67
N GLU A 66 -0.29 -2.98 13.33
CA GLU A 66 -0.41 -1.64 13.88
C GLU A 66 -0.52 -0.60 12.75
N LEU A 67 -1.39 0.39 12.90
CA LEU A 67 -1.46 1.53 11.98
C LEU A 67 -0.16 2.34 12.06
N THR A 68 0.48 2.62 10.93
CA THR A 68 1.76 3.35 10.87
C THR A 68 1.73 4.65 11.68
N GLY A 69 2.77 4.86 12.49
CA GLY A 69 2.89 6.02 13.38
C GLY A 69 2.06 5.97 14.66
N ARG A 70 1.22 4.95 14.88
CA ARG A 70 0.38 4.83 16.09
C ARG A 70 1.20 4.77 17.37
N ARG A 71 2.27 3.96 17.44
CA ARG A 71 3.19 3.92 18.59
C ARG A 71 3.70 5.29 19.01
N LEU A 72 3.96 6.16 18.03
CA LEU A 72 4.49 7.50 18.25
C LEU A 72 3.41 8.55 18.51
N GLY A 73 2.12 8.21 18.42
CA GLY A 73 1.03 9.18 18.42
C GLY A 73 1.04 10.10 17.20
N LYS A 74 1.67 9.69 16.10
CA LYS A 74 1.91 10.48 14.89
C LYS A 74 1.40 9.77 13.63
N VAL A 75 0.17 9.27 13.69
CA VAL A 75 -0.51 8.73 12.50
C VAL A 75 -0.66 9.85 11.47
N ASP A 76 -0.37 9.56 10.21
CA ASP A 76 -0.53 10.52 9.13
C ASP A 76 -1.99 10.99 9.02
N PRO A 77 -2.27 12.31 9.06
CA PRO A 77 -3.64 12.83 9.04
C PRO A 77 -4.41 12.50 7.76
N PHE A 78 -3.72 12.42 6.61
CA PHE A 78 -4.35 12.06 5.35
C PHE A 78 -4.76 10.59 5.36
N LEU A 79 -3.87 9.70 5.82
CA LEU A 79 -4.20 8.28 5.98
C LEU A 79 -5.40 8.08 6.92
N LYS A 80 -5.38 8.76 8.07
CA LYS A 80 -6.48 8.67 9.05
C LYS A 80 -7.81 9.13 8.45
N ARG A 81 -7.80 10.26 7.74
CA ARG A 81 -8.99 10.79 7.05
C ARG A 81 -9.52 9.81 6.00
N LEU A 82 -8.65 9.21 5.19
CA LEU A 82 -9.05 8.22 4.19
C LEU A 82 -9.80 7.05 4.84
N ILE A 83 -9.25 6.50 5.93
CA ILE A 83 -9.88 5.38 6.65
C ILE A 83 -11.24 5.82 7.22
N ASP A 84 -11.30 6.97 7.89
CA ASP A 84 -12.52 7.49 8.52
C ASP A 84 -13.65 7.79 7.53
N GLU A 85 -13.30 8.24 6.32
CA GLU A 85 -14.23 8.51 5.22
C GLU A 85 -14.60 7.25 4.42
N GLY A 86 -14.11 6.06 4.82
CA GLY A 86 -14.38 4.80 4.14
C GLY A 86 -13.55 4.57 2.86
N ASN A 87 -12.55 5.42 2.61
CA ASN A 87 -11.58 5.32 1.52
C ASN A 87 -10.30 4.56 1.94
N ASP A 88 -10.47 3.49 2.71
CA ASP A 88 -9.39 2.58 3.12
C ASP A 88 -8.51 2.16 1.92
N PRO A 89 -7.18 2.37 1.95
CA PRO A 89 -6.33 2.28 0.76
C PRO A 89 -6.44 1.00 -0.07
N PRO A 90 -6.45 -0.23 0.49
CA PRO A 90 -6.60 -1.44 -0.31
C PRO A 90 -7.95 -1.49 -1.04
N LYS A 91 -9.03 -0.98 -0.42
CA LYS A 91 -10.37 -0.91 -1.04
C LYS A 91 -10.37 0.06 -2.21
N VAL A 92 -9.72 1.22 -2.06
CA VAL A 92 -9.57 2.21 -3.13
C VAL A 92 -8.80 1.62 -4.31
N VAL A 93 -7.65 0.99 -4.06
CA VAL A 93 -6.82 0.42 -5.14
C VAL A 93 -7.58 -0.68 -5.88
N VAL A 94 -8.25 -1.60 -5.17
CA VAL A 94 -9.06 -2.64 -5.80
C VAL A 94 -10.20 -2.05 -6.64
N ARG A 95 -10.90 -1.03 -6.12
CA ARG A 95 -11.97 -0.34 -6.85
C ARG A 95 -11.45 0.30 -8.13
N GLU A 96 -10.34 1.03 -8.05
CA GLU A 96 -9.77 1.78 -9.17
C GLU A 96 -9.10 0.88 -10.22
N ALA A 97 -8.47 -0.22 -9.79
CA ALA A 97 -7.91 -1.24 -10.71
C ALA A 97 -9.02 -1.92 -11.52
N LYS A 98 -10.15 -2.28 -10.87
CA LYS A 98 -11.32 -2.87 -11.55
C LYS A 98 -11.90 -1.97 -12.64
N LYS A 99 -11.99 -0.65 -12.39
CA LYS A 99 -12.45 0.32 -13.41
C LYS A 99 -11.57 0.33 -14.67
N ARG A 100 -10.30 -0.08 -14.53
CA ARG A 100 -9.27 -0.06 -15.59
C ARG A 100 -9.01 -1.43 -16.20
N GLY A 101 -9.71 -2.48 -15.74
CA GLY A 101 -9.43 -3.86 -16.17
C GLY A 101 -8.05 -4.37 -15.77
N LEU A 102 -7.43 -3.78 -14.74
CA LEU A 102 -6.13 -4.21 -14.20
C LEU A 102 -6.34 -5.23 -13.08
N ASP A 103 -5.59 -6.33 -13.13
CA ASP A 103 -5.45 -7.19 -11.96
C ASP A 103 -4.63 -6.46 -10.89
N VAL A 104 -4.97 -6.69 -9.62
CA VAL A 104 -4.19 -6.18 -8.50
C VAL A 104 -3.87 -7.30 -7.52
N PHE A 105 -2.62 -7.32 -7.07
CA PHE A 105 -2.14 -8.20 -6.01
C PHE A 105 -1.51 -7.33 -4.92
N TYR A 106 -1.74 -7.71 -3.67
CA TYR A 106 -1.06 -7.05 -2.55
C TYR A 106 0.37 -7.57 -2.45
N SER A 107 1.35 -6.66 -2.53
CA SER A 107 2.77 -6.93 -2.48
C SER A 107 3.30 -6.69 -1.07
N PHE A 108 3.07 -7.65 -0.18
CA PHE A 108 3.49 -7.54 1.22
C PHE A 108 5.02 -7.70 1.37
N ARG A 109 5.66 -6.75 2.07
CA ARG A 109 7.07 -6.87 2.44
C ARG A 109 7.19 -7.70 3.70
N ILE A 110 7.96 -8.78 3.64
CA ILE A 110 8.02 -9.76 4.74
C ILE A 110 8.88 -9.26 5.91
N ASN A 111 9.96 -8.52 5.61
CA ASN A 111 10.90 -8.05 6.62
C ASN A 111 11.61 -6.79 6.14
N ASP A 112 10.87 -5.69 6.00
CA ASP A 112 11.50 -4.41 5.72
C ASP A 112 12.24 -3.89 6.96
N VAL A 113 13.40 -3.27 6.72
CA VAL A 113 14.33 -2.78 7.75
C VAL A 113 14.57 -1.27 7.64
N HIS A 114 13.77 -0.53 6.87
CA HIS A 114 13.86 0.93 6.84
C HIS A 114 13.38 1.54 8.16
N ASP A 115 12.57 0.83 8.93
CA ASP A 115 12.03 1.25 10.22
C ASP A 115 13.07 1.64 11.28
N VAL A 116 14.33 1.17 11.15
CA VAL A 116 15.46 1.60 12.00
C VAL A 116 16.17 2.87 11.51
N GLN A 117 15.84 3.36 10.31
CA GLN A 117 16.40 4.57 9.74
C GLN A 117 15.65 5.80 10.27
N ALA A 118 16.38 6.90 10.50
CA ALA A 118 15.82 8.13 11.08
C ALA A 118 14.61 8.70 10.29
N GLY A 119 14.53 8.42 8.99
CA GLY A 119 13.45 8.88 8.11
C GLY A 119 12.16 8.04 8.15
N CYS A 120 12.18 6.84 8.73
CA CYS A 120 11.09 5.86 8.64
C CYS A 120 10.66 5.29 10.01
N VAL A 121 10.98 6.00 11.10
CA VAL A 121 10.69 5.56 12.49
C VAL A 121 9.20 5.32 12.77
N GLN A 122 8.31 5.84 11.94
CA GLN A 122 6.86 5.64 11.98
C GLN A 122 6.46 4.20 11.61
N GLU A 123 7.28 3.52 10.81
CA GLU A 123 7.11 2.10 10.41
C GLU A 123 7.63 1.14 11.49
N TYR A 124 8.33 1.63 12.52
CA TYR A 124 8.78 0.81 13.64
C TYR A 124 7.62 0.49 14.58
N ALA A 125 7.11 -0.73 14.48
CA ALA A 125 5.94 -1.21 15.23
C ALA A 125 6.24 -1.47 16.72
N THR A 126 5.21 -1.38 17.57
CA THR A 126 5.34 -1.75 19.00
C THR A 126 5.80 -3.19 19.21
N PHE A 127 5.52 -4.12 18.29
CA PHE A 127 5.98 -5.50 18.39
C PHE A 127 7.52 -5.58 18.41
N LYS A 128 8.20 -4.99 17.42
CA LYS A 128 9.67 -5.01 17.34
C LYS A 128 10.32 -4.28 18.52
N ASP A 129 9.71 -3.19 18.99
CA ASP A 129 10.15 -2.45 20.18
C ASP A 129 10.16 -3.32 21.44
N ARG A 130 9.16 -4.19 21.59
CA ARG A 130 9.01 -5.09 22.74
C ARG A 130 9.72 -6.43 22.60
N HIS A 131 10.12 -6.79 21.39
CA HIS A 131 10.72 -8.07 21.04
C HIS A 131 12.04 -7.91 20.28
N PRO A 132 13.06 -7.24 20.84
CA PRO A 132 14.36 -7.05 20.19
C PRO A 132 15.14 -8.36 20.01
N GLU A 133 14.70 -9.46 20.62
CA GLU A 133 15.25 -10.80 20.44
C GLU A 133 14.86 -11.48 19.12
N TRP A 134 13.95 -10.89 18.35
CA TRP A 134 13.52 -11.35 17.02
C TRP A 134 14.12 -10.48 15.92
#